data_AF-K1SYS2-F1
#
_entry.id   AF-K1SYS2-F1
#
_cell.length_a   1.000
_cell.length_b   1.000
_cell.length_c   1.000
_cell.angle_alpha   90.00
_cell.angle_beta   90.00
_cell.angle_gamma   90.00
#
_symmetry.space_group_name_H-M   'P 1'
#
loop_
_entity.id
_entity.type
_entity.pdbx_description
1 polymer ?
#
loop_
_entity_poly.entity_id
_entity_poly.type
_entity_poly.pdbx_seq_one_letter_code
_entity_poly.pdbx_strand_id
1 'polypeptide(L)'
;MGQRIRGLKRVGVYVPGGTAAYPSSVLMNVIPAKIAGVKEIVMVTPPQKDGTANPDILAAAKIAGVDRVFLMGGAQAVAALAYGTQSVPKVDKIVGPGNIFVATAKKLLYGTVDIDMIAGPSEILIVADKSANPKFLAADLMSQAEHDKMASAILLTTSEETANETAKELSRQMQTLERRDIIEQSLNDFGDNNSVQGYIGGC
;
A
#
# COMPACT_ATOMS: atom_id res chain seq x y z
N MET A 1 19.40 -4.03 -34.62
CA MET A 1 18.18 -4.26 -33.80
C MET A 1 17.88 -2.99 -33.02
N GLY A 2 16.61 -2.65 -32.82
CA GLY A 2 16.21 -1.46 -32.07
C GLY A 2 14.90 -1.70 -31.32
N GLN A 3 14.73 -1.04 -30.17
CA GLN A 3 13.54 -1.12 -29.33
C GLN A 3 12.89 0.26 -29.26
N ARG A 4 11.56 0.33 -29.43
CA ARG A 4 10.80 1.57 -29.29
C ARG A 4 9.84 1.46 -28.10
N ILE A 5 10.07 2.29 -27.09
CA ILE A 5 9.25 2.37 -25.89
C ILE A 5 8.24 3.52 -26.06
N ARG A 6 6.98 3.29 -25.70
CA ARG A 6 5.91 4.29 -25.72
C ARG A 6 5.02 4.13 -24.48
N GLY A 7 4.60 5.25 -23.90
CA GLY A 7 3.60 5.26 -22.84
C GLY A 7 2.25 4.74 -23.31
N LEU A 8 1.47 4.22 -22.35
CA LEU A 8 0.10 3.79 -22.58
C LEU A 8 -0.79 4.98 -22.95
N LYS A 9 -1.90 4.71 -23.63
CA LYS A 9 -2.84 5.78 -23.99
C LYS A 9 -3.57 6.25 -22.74
N ARG A 10 -4.06 5.33 -21.91
CA ARG A 10 -4.82 5.68 -20.70
C ARG A 10 -4.53 4.73 -19.54
N VAL A 11 -4.31 5.29 -18.36
CA VAL A 11 -4.11 4.52 -17.12
C VAL A 11 -5.16 4.91 -16.08
N GLY A 12 -5.73 3.91 -15.42
CA GLY A 12 -6.58 4.06 -14.26
C GLY A 12 -5.75 4.00 -12.98
N VAL A 13 -5.95 4.96 -12.07
CA VAL A 13 -5.28 4.99 -10.76
C VAL A 13 -6.35 4.85 -9.68
N TYR A 14 -6.32 3.74 -8.95
CA TYR A 14 -7.16 3.55 -7.77
C TYR A 14 -6.45 4.14 -6.55
N VAL A 15 -7.12 5.08 -5.88
CA VAL A 15 -6.63 5.70 -4.65
C VAL A 15 -7.56 5.27 -3.52
N PRO A 16 -7.07 4.57 -2.50
CA PRO A 16 -7.86 4.25 -1.32
C PRO A 16 -8.39 5.51 -0.64
N GLY A 17 -9.61 5.41 -0.12
CA GLY A 17 -10.18 6.40 0.79
C GLY A 17 -11.04 5.71 1.85
N GLY A 18 -11.45 6.46 2.87
CA GLY A 18 -12.14 5.92 4.04
C GLY A 18 -11.53 6.46 5.34
N THR A 19 -10.96 5.58 6.16
CA THR A 19 -10.38 5.91 7.49
C THR A 19 -9.11 6.74 7.43
N ALA A 20 -8.36 6.67 6.32
CA ALA A 20 -7.17 7.49 6.08
C ALA A 20 -7.10 7.90 4.61
N ALA A 21 -6.74 9.15 4.36
CA ALA A 21 -6.47 9.68 3.03
C ALA A 21 -4.96 9.69 2.79
N TYR A 22 -4.52 9.15 1.66
CA TYR A 22 -3.09 9.03 1.33
C TYR A 22 -2.74 9.81 0.06
N PRO A 23 -2.42 11.12 0.18
CA PRO A 23 -1.86 11.90 -0.93
C PRO A 23 -0.62 11.25 -1.56
N SER A 24 0.19 10.56 -0.75
CA SER A 24 1.34 9.77 -1.20
C SER A 24 0.98 8.75 -2.27
N SER A 25 -0.12 8.02 -2.12
CA SER A 25 -0.59 7.04 -3.10
C SER A 25 -0.91 7.67 -4.45
N VAL A 26 -1.40 8.91 -4.47
CA VAL A 26 -1.61 9.67 -5.71
C VAL A 26 -0.27 9.93 -6.38
N LEU A 27 0.68 10.51 -5.64
CA LEU A 27 1.98 10.89 -6.17
C LEU A 27 2.76 9.68 -6.71
N MET A 28 2.81 8.59 -5.94
CA MET A 28 3.54 7.36 -6.29
C MET A 28 3.02 6.68 -7.55
N ASN A 29 1.73 6.83 -7.88
CA ASN A 29 1.15 6.22 -9.09
C ASN A 29 1.16 7.17 -10.30
N VAL A 30 0.88 8.46 -10.07
CA VAL A 30 0.65 9.42 -11.16
C VAL A 30 1.95 9.97 -11.73
N ILE A 31 2.95 10.25 -10.88
CA ILE A 31 4.24 10.81 -11.33
C ILE A 31 4.94 9.86 -12.31
N PRO A 32 5.10 8.55 -12.03
CA PRO A 32 5.69 7.62 -13.00
C PRO A 32 4.89 7.52 -14.31
N ALA A 33 3.56 7.56 -14.24
CA ALA A 33 2.71 7.53 -15.43
C ALA A 33 2.91 8.76 -16.33
N LYS A 34 3.05 9.96 -15.74
CA LYS A 34 3.37 11.18 -16.49
C LYS A 34 4.76 11.12 -17.11
N ILE A 35 5.77 10.66 -16.37
CA ILE A 35 7.14 10.49 -16.88
C ILE A 35 7.17 9.48 -18.04
N ALA A 36 6.39 8.40 -17.95
CA ALA A 36 6.24 7.40 -19.01
C ALA A 36 5.52 7.93 -20.27
N GLY A 37 4.96 9.14 -20.24
CA GLY A 37 4.25 9.74 -21.36
C GLY A 37 2.83 9.22 -21.55
N VAL A 38 2.17 8.78 -20.46
CA VAL A 38 0.75 8.41 -20.49
C VAL A 38 -0.09 9.63 -20.86
N LYS A 39 -0.98 9.47 -21.85
CA LYS A 39 -1.74 10.61 -22.40
C LYS A 39 -2.92 11.02 -21.52
N GLU A 40 -3.57 10.08 -20.86
CA GLU A 40 -4.71 10.33 -19.99
C GLU A 40 -4.64 9.48 -18.73
N ILE A 41 -4.70 10.13 -17.57
CA ILE A 41 -4.68 9.50 -16.25
C ILE A 41 -6.04 9.73 -15.60
N VAL A 42 -6.70 8.61 -15.30
CA VAL A 42 -8.05 8.59 -14.73
C VAL A 42 -7.95 8.08 -13.30
N MET A 43 -8.19 8.96 -12.33
CA MET A 43 -8.16 8.60 -10.93
C MET A 43 -9.57 8.26 -10.42
N VAL A 44 -9.66 7.21 -9.62
CA VAL A 44 -10.86 6.85 -8.87
C VAL A 44 -10.54 6.84 -7.39
N THR A 45 -11.40 7.46 -6.59
CA THR A 45 -11.28 7.47 -5.13
C THR A 45 -12.68 7.41 -4.54
N PRO A 46 -12.95 6.60 -3.49
CA PRO A 46 -14.25 6.61 -2.84
C PRO A 46 -14.53 8.01 -2.25
N PRO A 47 -15.79 8.51 -2.32
CA PRO A 47 -16.16 9.76 -1.68
C PRO A 47 -16.11 9.63 -0.15
N GLN A 48 -16.03 10.78 0.52
CA GLN A 48 -16.25 10.90 1.96
C GLN A 48 -17.72 10.59 2.30
N LYS A 49 -18.02 10.44 3.60
CA LYS A 49 -19.39 10.11 4.08
C LYS A 49 -20.45 11.13 3.65
N ASP A 50 -20.04 12.38 3.45
CA ASP A 50 -20.89 13.49 2.98
C ASP A 50 -20.97 13.56 1.43
N GLY A 51 -20.37 12.59 0.72
CA GLY A 51 -20.33 12.54 -0.75
C GLY A 51 -19.23 13.40 -1.38
N THR A 52 -18.46 14.15 -0.59
CA THR A 52 -17.40 15.03 -1.12
C THR A 52 -16.10 14.28 -1.39
N ALA A 53 -15.20 14.91 -2.14
CA ALA A 53 -13.84 14.43 -2.32
C ALA A 53 -12.95 14.91 -1.17
N ASN A 54 -11.96 14.11 -0.77
CA ASN A 54 -10.96 14.59 0.18
C ASN A 54 -10.10 15.70 -0.49
N PRO A 55 -9.95 16.89 0.14
CA PRO A 55 -9.26 18.03 -0.47
C PRO A 55 -7.78 17.78 -0.69
N ASP A 56 -7.10 17.04 0.19
CA ASP A 56 -5.67 16.73 0.08
C ASP A 56 -5.40 15.79 -1.09
N ILE A 57 -6.29 14.81 -1.30
CA ILE A 57 -6.24 13.92 -2.47
C ILE A 57 -6.43 14.71 -3.76
N LEU A 58 -7.38 15.66 -3.79
CA LEU A 58 -7.60 16.50 -4.96
C LEU A 58 -6.42 17.44 -5.23
N ALA A 59 -5.84 18.03 -4.19
CA ALA A 59 -4.64 18.86 -4.30
C ALA A 59 -3.47 18.05 -4.88
N ALA A 60 -3.21 16.86 -4.33
CA ALA A 60 -2.18 15.96 -4.84
C ALA A 60 -2.45 15.54 -6.30
N ALA A 61 -3.71 15.22 -6.64
CA ALA A 61 -4.09 14.86 -8.00
C ALA A 61 -3.84 16.01 -8.98
N LYS A 62 -4.16 17.25 -8.58
CA LYS A 62 -3.91 18.45 -9.38
C LYS A 62 -2.41 18.68 -9.59
N ILE A 63 -1.62 18.57 -8.53
CA ILE A 63 -0.15 18.76 -8.58
C ILE A 63 0.50 17.67 -9.44
N ALA A 64 0.08 16.42 -9.29
CA ALA A 64 0.63 15.29 -10.04
C ALA A 64 0.17 15.26 -11.52
N GLY A 65 -0.86 16.03 -11.87
CA GLY A 65 -1.36 16.15 -13.23
C GLY A 65 -2.41 15.11 -13.62
N VAL A 66 -3.19 14.59 -12.68
CA VAL A 66 -4.35 13.73 -13.01
C VAL A 66 -5.30 14.47 -13.94
N ASP A 67 -5.77 13.80 -15.00
CA ASP A 67 -6.60 14.41 -16.03
C ASP A 67 -8.09 14.38 -15.65
N ARG A 68 -8.56 13.28 -15.03
CA ARG A 68 -9.96 13.10 -14.61
C ARG A 68 -10.03 12.40 -13.26
N VAL A 69 -10.93 12.87 -12.39
CA VAL A 69 -11.19 12.26 -11.08
C VAL A 69 -12.64 11.83 -11.00
N PHE A 70 -12.89 10.60 -10.54
CA PHE A 70 -14.22 10.08 -10.29
C PHE A 70 -14.36 9.62 -8.85
N LEU A 71 -15.49 9.98 -8.24
CA LEU A 71 -15.81 9.62 -6.86
C LEU A 71 -16.48 8.25 -6.79
N MET A 72 -15.67 7.21 -6.81
CA MET A 72 -16.08 5.81 -6.67
C MET A 72 -14.91 4.96 -6.15
N GLY A 73 -15.22 3.90 -5.40
CA GLY A 73 -14.24 2.94 -4.91
C GLY A 73 -14.71 1.49 -5.08
N GLY A 74 -13.99 0.54 -4.49
CA GLY A 74 -14.34 -0.88 -4.49
C GLY A 74 -14.21 -1.56 -5.86
N ALA A 75 -14.78 -2.78 -5.95
CA ALA A 75 -14.74 -3.60 -7.14
C ALA A 75 -15.42 -2.94 -8.35
N GLN A 76 -16.48 -2.18 -8.11
CA GLN A 76 -17.24 -1.45 -9.13
C GLN A 76 -16.40 -0.37 -9.82
N ALA A 77 -15.50 0.30 -9.10
CA ALA A 77 -14.59 1.29 -9.71
C ALA A 77 -13.58 0.61 -10.63
N VAL A 78 -13.05 -0.56 -10.23
CA VAL A 78 -12.15 -1.36 -11.07
C VAL A 78 -12.87 -1.83 -12.33
N ALA A 79 -14.12 -2.31 -12.21
CA ALA A 79 -14.93 -2.73 -13.35
C ALA A 79 -15.23 -1.56 -14.31
N ALA A 80 -15.56 -0.38 -13.77
CA ALA A 80 -15.81 0.82 -14.56
C ALA A 80 -14.56 1.27 -15.35
N LEU A 81 -13.37 1.17 -14.76
CA LEU A 81 -12.11 1.44 -15.45
C LEU A 81 -11.78 0.38 -16.51
N ALA A 82 -12.01 -0.90 -16.20
CA ALA A 82 -11.67 -2.01 -17.09
C ALA A 82 -12.58 -2.09 -18.34
N TYR A 83 -13.88 -1.88 -18.17
CA TYR A 83 -14.85 -1.97 -19.27
C TYR A 83 -15.20 -0.62 -19.88
N GLY A 84 -15.05 0.47 -19.12
CA GLY A 84 -15.63 1.76 -19.45
C GLY A 84 -17.14 1.80 -19.15
N THR A 85 -17.66 3.00 -18.99
CA THR A 85 -19.09 3.31 -18.86
C THR A 85 -19.43 4.51 -19.74
N GLN A 86 -20.68 4.99 -19.70
CA GLN A 86 -21.06 6.23 -20.39
C GLN A 86 -20.23 7.44 -19.94
N SER A 87 -19.80 7.45 -18.67
CA SER A 87 -19.06 8.57 -18.07
C SER A 87 -17.57 8.25 -17.88
N VAL A 88 -17.25 7.00 -17.56
CA VAL A 88 -15.90 6.54 -17.19
C VAL A 88 -15.23 5.95 -18.43
N PRO A 89 -14.10 6.51 -18.87
CA PRO A 89 -13.42 5.98 -20.03
C PRO A 89 -12.73 4.64 -19.70
N LYS A 90 -12.80 3.68 -20.62
CA LYS A 90 -12.01 2.43 -20.53
C LYS A 90 -10.52 2.73 -20.52
N VAL A 91 -9.75 2.15 -19.60
CA VAL A 91 -8.30 2.31 -19.47
C VAL A 91 -7.54 1.08 -19.96
N ASP A 92 -6.25 1.24 -20.25
CA ASP A 92 -5.37 0.15 -20.71
C ASP A 92 -4.75 -0.62 -19.53
N LYS A 93 -4.45 0.08 -18.43
CA LYS A 93 -3.87 -0.48 -17.21
C LYS A 93 -4.47 0.16 -15.95
N ILE A 94 -4.69 -0.63 -14.89
CA ILE A 94 -5.13 -0.15 -13.58
C ILE A 94 -4.01 -0.34 -12.56
N VAL A 95 -3.65 0.73 -11.86
CA VAL A 95 -2.62 0.73 -10.80
C VAL A 95 -3.19 1.25 -9.48
N GLY A 96 -2.48 0.97 -8.39
CA GLY A 96 -2.80 1.47 -7.06
C GLY A 96 -3.36 0.40 -6.11
N PRO A 97 -3.00 0.46 -4.83
CA PRO A 97 -3.41 -0.52 -3.84
C PRO A 97 -4.90 -0.37 -3.50
N GLY A 98 -5.49 -1.41 -2.92
CA GLY A 98 -6.85 -1.36 -2.40
C GLY A 98 -7.14 -2.55 -1.52
N ASN A 99 -8.31 -2.54 -0.88
CA ASN A 99 -8.75 -3.65 -0.04
C ASN A 99 -8.94 -4.95 -0.85
N ILE A 100 -9.28 -6.04 -0.15
CA ILE A 100 -9.49 -7.36 -0.75
C ILE A 100 -10.46 -7.37 -1.94
N PHE A 101 -11.49 -6.51 -1.92
CA PHE A 101 -12.45 -6.41 -3.02
C PHE A 101 -11.83 -5.80 -4.28
N VAL A 102 -11.01 -4.76 -4.11
CA VAL A 102 -10.27 -4.12 -5.21
C VAL A 102 -9.22 -5.08 -5.77
N ALA A 103 -8.47 -5.75 -4.89
CA ALA A 103 -7.46 -6.73 -5.28
C ALA A 103 -8.08 -7.91 -6.04
N THR A 104 -9.20 -8.43 -5.54
CA THR A 104 -9.95 -9.53 -6.20
C THR A 104 -10.51 -9.08 -7.54
N ALA A 105 -11.09 -7.87 -7.64
CA ALA A 105 -11.59 -7.34 -8.90
C ALA A 105 -10.47 -7.17 -9.93
N LYS A 106 -9.31 -6.63 -9.52
CA LYS A 106 -8.11 -6.54 -10.38
C LYS A 106 -7.69 -7.92 -10.88
N LYS A 107 -7.64 -8.91 -10.00
CA LYS A 107 -7.30 -10.30 -10.34
C LYS A 107 -8.26 -10.89 -11.37
N LEU A 108 -9.57 -10.73 -11.18
CA LEU A 108 -10.59 -11.27 -12.08
C LEU A 108 -10.63 -10.57 -13.44
N LEU A 109 -10.22 -9.30 -13.49
CA LEU A 109 -10.23 -8.49 -14.71
C LEU A 109 -8.89 -8.48 -15.45
N TYR A 110 -7.87 -9.16 -14.90
CA TYR A 110 -6.59 -9.33 -15.57
C TYR A 110 -6.78 -10.05 -16.91
N GLY A 111 -6.19 -9.48 -17.97
CA GLY A 111 -6.39 -9.93 -19.35
C GLY A 111 -7.42 -9.10 -20.11
N THR A 112 -8.45 -8.57 -19.43
CA THR A 112 -9.33 -7.53 -19.99
C THR A 112 -8.68 -6.15 -19.88
N VAL A 113 -7.96 -5.93 -18.78
CA VAL A 113 -7.15 -4.75 -18.50
C VAL A 113 -5.85 -5.20 -17.84
N ASP A 114 -4.76 -4.50 -18.10
CA ASP A 114 -3.51 -4.78 -17.39
C ASP A 114 -3.60 -4.30 -15.95
N ILE A 115 -2.90 -4.98 -15.03
CA ILE A 115 -2.77 -4.54 -13.64
C ILE A 115 -1.29 -4.41 -13.27
N ASP A 116 -0.98 -3.61 -12.26
CA ASP A 116 0.34 -3.54 -11.63
C ASP A 116 0.71 -4.86 -10.95
N MET A 117 0.00 -5.17 -9.86
CA MET A 117 0.20 -6.32 -9.00
C MET A 117 -1.08 -6.54 -8.20
N ILE A 118 -1.33 -7.78 -7.78
CA ILE A 118 -2.33 -8.05 -6.75
C ILE A 118 -1.63 -7.73 -5.42
N ALA A 119 -1.91 -6.56 -4.85
CA ALA A 119 -1.31 -6.15 -3.59
C ALA A 119 -1.68 -7.16 -2.50
N GLY A 120 -0.66 -7.75 -1.88
CA GLY A 120 -0.78 -8.52 -0.64
C GLY A 120 -0.88 -7.59 0.58
N PRO A 121 -1.00 -8.16 1.78
CA PRO A 121 -0.83 -7.39 3.01
C PRO A 121 0.53 -6.70 3.04
N SER A 122 0.62 -5.59 3.78
CA SER A 122 1.88 -4.87 3.96
C SER A 122 2.87 -5.69 4.78
N GLU A 123 4.13 -5.72 4.37
CA GLU A 123 5.19 -6.48 5.04
C GLU A 123 6.41 -5.59 5.30
N ILE A 124 7.15 -5.84 6.38
CA ILE A 124 8.48 -5.29 6.63
C ILE A 124 9.39 -6.38 7.20
N LEU A 125 10.60 -6.49 6.65
CA LEU A 125 11.67 -7.35 7.16
C LEU A 125 12.86 -6.49 7.54
N ILE A 126 13.19 -6.44 8.82
CA ILE A 126 14.36 -5.73 9.32
C ILE A 126 15.48 -6.74 9.53
N VAL A 127 16.63 -6.49 8.92
CA VAL A 127 17.86 -7.27 9.16
C VAL A 127 18.80 -6.41 10.00
N ALA A 128 19.12 -6.87 11.21
CA ALA A 128 19.90 -6.11 12.16
C ALA A 128 20.97 -6.97 12.84
N ASP A 129 22.17 -6.41 13.00
CA ASP A 129 23.21 -7.01 13.84
C ASP A 129 23.11 -6.49 15.28
N LYS A 130 24.07 -6.91 16.12
CA LYS A 130 24.11 -6.51 17.54
C LYS A 130 24.35 -5.02 17.79
N SER A 131 24.76 -4.24 16.79
CA SER A 131 25.01 -2.80 16.93
C SER A 131 23.74 -1.96 16.79
N ALA A 132 22.66 -2.55 16.28
CA ALA A 132 21.40 -1.87 16.09
C ALA A 132 20.73 -1.52 17.43
N ASN A 133 20.11 -0.33 17.49
CA ASN A 133 19.41 0.13 18.67
C ASN A 133 18.01 -0.50 18.77
N PRO A 134 17.72 -1.31 19.82
CA PRO A 134 16.43 -1.97 19.98
C PRO A 134 15.23 -1.03 19.99
N LYS A 135 15.40 0.22 20.43
CA LYS A 135 14.34 1.24 20.44
C LYS A 135 13.87 1.60 19.04
N PHE A 136 14.81 1.71 18.09
CA PHE A 136 14.51 2.07 16.71
C PHE A 136 13.95 0.87 15.95
N LEU A 137 14.49 -0.33 16.20
CA LEU A 137 13.94 -1.56 15.64
C LEU A 137 12.47 -1.75 16.02
N ALA A 138 12.13 -1.53 17.30
CA ALA A 138 10.75 -1.61 17.77
C ALA A 138 9.84 -0.57 17.08
N ALA A 139 10.32 0.67 16.94
CA ALA A 139 9.58 1.73 16.27
C ALA A 139 9.31 1.40 14.79
N ASP A 140 10.32 0.90 14.08
CA ASP A 140 10.21 0.54 12.66
C ASP A 140 9.25 -0.64 12.44
N LEU A 141 9.29 -1.67 13.30
CA LEU A 141 8.34 -2.79 13.24
C LEU A 141 6.89 -2.31 13.45
N MET A 142 6.66 -1.46 14.45
CA MET A 142 5.31 -0.92 14.72
C MET A 142 4.82 0.00 13.60
N SER A 143 5.72 0.74 12.95
CA SER A 143 5.36 1.63 11.83
C SER A 143 4.65 0.90 10.69
N GLN A 144 4.94 -0.39 10.49
CA GLN A 144 4.23 -1.21 9.50
C GLN A 144 3.01 -1.91 10.11
N ALA A 145 3.14 -2.42 11.33
CA ALA A 145 2.05 -3.12 12.02
C ALA A 145 0.82 -2.22 12.29
N GLU A 146 0.98 -0.90 12.37
CA GLU A 146 -0.14 0.01 12.60
C GLU A 146 -1.04 0.22 11.38
N HIS A 147 -0.60 -0.17 10.18
CA HIS A 147 -1.32 0.11 8.93
C HIS A 147 -2.50 -0.84 8.68
N ASP A 148 -2.32 -2.13 8.93
CA ASP A 148 -3.33 -3.18 8.69
C ASP A 148 -3.16 -4.31 9.70
N LYS A 149 -4.27 -4.93 10.12
CA LYS A 149 -4.28 -6.09 11.02
C LYS A 149 -3.60 -7.31 10.39
N MET A 150 -3.57 -7.39 9.07
CA MET A 150 -2.91 -8.44 8.31
C MET A 150 -1.46 -8.12 8.00
N ALA A 151 -0.91 -6.99 8.47
CA ALA A 151 0.47 -6.65 8.20
C ALA A 151 1.44 -7.63 8.89
N SER A 152 2.59 -7.88 8.26
CA SER A 152 3.65 -8.71 8.83
C SER A 152 4.89 -7.86 9.11
N ALA A 153 5.42 -7.95 10.33
CA ALA A 153 6.63 -7.25 10.74
C ALA A 153 7.62 -8.26 11.35
N ILE A 154 8.76 -8.46 10.69
CA ILE A 154 9.73 -9.51 11.02
C ILE A 154 11.09 -8.89 11.31
N LEU A 155 11.74 -9.33 12.40
CA LEU A 155 13.12 -8.97 12.74
C LEU A 155 14.03 -10.18 12.58
N LEU A 156 14.97 -10.11 11.65
CA LEU A 156 16.06 -11.06 11.48
C LEU A 156 17.32 -10.51 12.13
N THR A 157 17.83 -11.19 13.16
CA THR A 157 19.07 -10.80 13.82
C THR A 157 19.91 -12.01 14.21
N THR A 158 21.23 -11.83 14.22
CA THR A 158 22.17 -12.84 14.72
C THR A 158 22.44 -12.72 16.22
N SER A 159 21.78 -11.78 16.92
CA SER A 159 21.99 -11.49 18.33
C SER A 159 20.70 -11.70 19.10
N GLU A 160 20.68 -12.73 19.95
CA GLU A 160 19.54 -13.02 20.82
C GLU A 160 19.26 -11.88 21.82
N GLU A 161 20.31 -11.18 22.26
CA GLU A 161 20.17 -10.00 23.11
C GLU A 161 19.40 -8.89 22.39
N THR A 162 19.74 -8.60 21.14
CA THR A 162 19.07 -7.56 20.34
C THR A 162 17.60 -7.90 20.08
N ALA A 163 17.33 -9.18 19.82
CA ALA A 163 15.98 -9.72 19.70
C ALA A 163 15.16 -9.48 20.97
N ASN A 164 15.67 -9.92 22.13
CA ASN A 164 14.99 -9.80 23.41
C ASN A 164 14.76 -8.35 23.84
N GLU A 165 15.76 -7.48 23.68
CA GLU A 165 15.63 -6.06 24.00
C GLU A 165 14.63 -5.36 23.08
N THR A 166 14.56 -5.76 21.80
CA THR A 166 13.57 -5.20 20.86
C THR A 166 12.15 -5.61 21.26
N ALA A 167 11.93 -6.86 21.68
CA ALA A 167 10.63 -7.33 22.16
C ALA A 167 10.15 -6.56 23.42
N LYS A 168 11.06 -6.23 24.33
CA LYS A 168 10.76 -5.38 25.50
C LYS A 168 10.37 -3.97 25.09
N GLU A 169 11.10 -3.38 24.14
CA GLU A 169 10.81 -2.03 23.64
C GLU A 169 9.48 -1.97 22.86
N LEU A 170 9.15 -3.01 22.08
CA LEU A 170 7.84 -3.17 21.45
C LEU A 170 6.71 -3.11 22.50
N SER A 171 6.81 -3.95 23.53
CA SER A 171 5.83 -4.00 24.62
C SER A 171 5.71 -2.67 25.37
N ARG A 172 6.82 -1.95 25.54
CA ARG A 172 6.86 -0.66 26.24
C ARG A 172 6.24 0.47 25.41
N GLN A 173 6.64 0.59 24.14
CA GLN A 173 6.23 1.70 23.28
C GLN A 173 4.76 1.57 22.85
N MET A 174 4.30 0.34 22.59
CA MET A 174 2.93 0.04 22.19
C MET A 174 1.86 0.49 23.20
N GLN A 175 2.21 0.61 24.49
CA GLN A 175 1.28 1.12 25.52
C GLN A 175 0.82 2.56 25.29
N THR A 176 1.55 3.33 24.49
CA THR A 176 1.30 4.76 24.27
C THR A 176 0.61 5.07 22.93
N LEU A 177 0.37 4.06 22.09
CA LEU A 177 -0.14 4.24 20.73
C LEU A 177 -1.66 4.09 20.64
N GLU A 178 -2.31 4.98 19.88
CA GLU A 178 -3.76 4.99 19.68
C GLU A 178 -4.28 3.74 18.94
N ARG A 179 -3.44 3.12 18.09
CA ARG A 179 -3.79 1.95 17.26
C ARG A 179 -3.27 0.63 17.83
N ARG A 180 -3.06 0.56 19.15
CA ARG A 180 -2.51 -0.61 19.86
C ARG A 180 -3.19 -1.93 19.45
N ASP A 181 -4.52 -1.98 19.41
CA ASP A 181 -5.25 -3.21 19.10
C ASP A 181 -4.96 -3.75 17.69
N ILE A 182 -4.65 -2.87 16.73
CA ILE A 182 -4.28 -3.27 15.36
C ILE A 182 -2.85 -3.82 15.36
N ILE A 183 -1.94 -3.16 16.07
CA ILE A 183 -0.54 -3.56 16.19
C ILE A 183 -0.43 -4.92 16.91
N GLU A 184 -1.11 -5.10 18.04
CA GLU A 184 -1.12 -6.38 18.77
C GLU A 184 -1.67 -7.51 17.90
N GLN A 185 -2.73 -7.24 17.13
CA GLN A 185 -3.29 -8.26 16.24
C GLN A 185 -2.34 -8.61 15.09
N SER A 186 -1.75 -7.60 14.43
CA SER A 186 -0.76 -7.80 13.35
C SER A 186 0.46 -8.57 13.84
N LEU A 187 0.97 -8.21 15.03
CA LEU A 187 2.08 -8.92 15.65
C LEU A 187 1.67 -10.33 16.08
N ASN A 188 0.51 -10.58 16.67
CA ASN A 188 0.14 -11.95 17.08
C ASN A 188 -0.17 -12.89 15.90
N ASP A 189 -0.80 -12.38 14.85
CA ASP A 189 -1.25 -13.19 13.70
C ASP A 189 -0.08 -13.50 12.74
N PHE A 190 0.92 -12.61 12.63
CA PHE A 190 2.02 -12.72 11.65
C PHE A 190 3.42 -12.50 12.22
N GLY A 191 3.53 -11.95 13.42
CA GLY A 191 4.74 -11.89 14.22
C GLY A 191 4.70 -13.00 15.28
N ASP A 192 4.81 -14.26 14.85
CA ASP A 192 4.86 -15.41 15.77
C ASP A 192 5.80 -15.10 16.97
N ASN A 193 5.57 -15.67 18.16
CA ASN A 193 6.53 -15.53 19.27
C ASN A 193 7.92 -16.11 18.92
N ASN A 194 8.05 -16.73 17.74
CA ASN A 194 9.28 -17.15 17.05
C ASN A 194 9.77 -16.22 15.91
N SER A 195 9.06 -15.15 15.55
CA SER A 195 9.40 -14.20 14.46
C SER A 195 10.50 -13.19 14.85
N VAL A 196 10.77 -13.08 16.15
CA VAL A 196 12.00 -12.48 16.72
C VAL A 196 13.12 -13.53 16.80
N GLN A 197 12.90 -14.73 16.26
CA GLN A 197 13.84 -15.85 16.26
C GLN A 197 14.18 -16.26 14.82
N GLY A 198 14.62 -15.28 14.02
CA GLY A 198 15.41 -15.54 12.82
C GLY A 198 16.84 -15.97 13.17
N TYR A 199 17.02 -17.06 13.93
CA TYR A 199 18.33 -17.69 14.10
C TYR A 199 18.71 -18.33 12.76
N ILE A 200 19.51 -17.64 11.95
CA ILE A 200 20.35 -18.30 10.95
C ILE A 200 21.54 -18.87 11.71
N GLY A 201 21.33 -20.00 12.38
CA GLY A 201 22.44 -20.89 12.72
C GLY A 201 23.09 -21.28 11.41
N GLY A 202 24.30 -20.78 11.16
CA GLY A 202 25.10 -21.16 10.02
C GLY A 202 25.25 -22.68 9.94
N CYS A 203 25.42 -23.18 8.71
CA CYS A 203 25.91 -24.52 8.44
C CYS A 203 27.08 -24.93 9.34
#